data_AF-A0A9W4SZV1-F1
#
_entry.id   AF-A0A9W4SZV1-F1
#
_cell.length_a   1.000
_cell.length_b   1.000
_cell.length_c   1.000
_cell.angle_alpha   90.00
_cell.angle_beta   90.00
_cell.angle_gamma   90.00
#
_symmetry.space_group_name_H-M   'P 1'
#
loop_
_entity.id
_entity.type
_entity.pdbx_description
1 polymer ?
#
loop_
_entity_poly.entity_id
_entity_poly.type
_entity_poly.pdbx_seq_one_letter_code
_entity_poly.pdbx_strand_id
1 'polypeptide(L)'
;MLIVIIDAGLCEEYDIDLAIEISQGRREIIVPDTPEEYVNIYTECWDNEPDNRPDMIQVVDRLDSIITKPNIKENKQMNIDDEAKLQSLALQRSSVIASS
;
A
#
# COMPACT_ATOMS: atom_id res chain seq x y z
N MET A 1 -5.04 5.03 10.81
CA MET A 1 -5.21 5.13 9.34
C MET A 1 -5.80 6.52 9.08
N LEU A 2 -5.26 7.64 9.61
CA LEU A 2 -3.92 8.22 9.48
C LEU A 2 -3.52 8.41 8.02
N ILE A 3 -4.14 9.37 7.33
CA ILE A 3 -3.48 10.44 6.56
C ILE A 3 -4.49 11.61 6.51
N VAL A 4 -4.67 12.26 7.66
CA VAL A 4 -5.08 13.68 7.67
C VAL A 4 -3.87 14.47 7.19
N ILE A 5 -3.64 14.52 5.88
CA ILE A 5 -2.79 15.55 5.27
C ILE A 5 -3.73 16.56 4.64
N ILE A 6 -4.27 17.42 5.51
CA ILE A 6 -4.50 18.81 5.17
C ILE A 6 -3.39 19.57 5.90
N ASP A 7 -2.14 19.43 5.44
CA ASP A 7 -1.07 20.32 5.88
C ASP A 7 -1.21 21.64 5.12
N ALA A 8 -1.85 22.62 5.76
CA ALA A 8 -1.53 24.04 5.60
C ALA A 8 -2.21 24.88 6.72
N GLY A 9 -1.57 24.89 7.90
CA GLY A 9 -1.38 26.10 8.71
C GLY A 9 -2.56 26.76 9.45
N LEU A 10 -2.48 26.68 10.78
CA LEU A 10 -2.83 27.72 11.78
C LEU A 10 -4.31 28.01 12.12
N CYS A 11 -4.63 27.71 13.39
CA CYS A 11 -5.57 28.40 14.29
C CYS A 11 -7.09 28.12 14.17
N GLU A 12 -7.60 27.48 15.23
CA GLU A 12 -8.95 27.35 15.85
C GLU A 12 -10.29 27.78 15.16
N GLU A 13 -10.32 28.31 13.94
CA GLU A 13 -11.54 28.47 13.11
C GLU A 13 -11.77 27.28 12.15
N TYR A 14 -10.80 26.36 12.06
CA TYR A 14 -10.75 25.28 11.07
C TYR A 14 -11.81 24.17 11.23
N ASP A 15 -12.62 24.15 12.29
CA ASP A 15 -13.51 23.01 12.56
C ASP A 15 -14.85 23.12 11.81
N ILE A 16 -15.46 24.31 11.77
CA ILE A 16 -16.78 24.49 11.14
C ILE A 16 -16.69 24.44 9.62
N ASP A 17 -15.75 25.18 9.03
CA ASP A 17 -15.59 25.21 7.57
C ASP A 17 -15.20 23.82 7.04
N LEU A 18 -14.32 23.10 7.74
CA LEU A 18 -13.98 21.73 7.41
C LEU A 18 -15.18 20.79 7.53
N ALA A 19 -15.97 20.91 8.61
CA ALA A 19 -17.18 20.10 8.77
C ALA A 19 -18.20 20.37 7.65
N ILE A 20 -18.36 21.64 7.24
CA ILE A 20 -19.21 22.02 6.10
C ILE A 20 -18.69 21.36 4.83
N GLU A 21 -17.41 21.48 4.51
CA GLU A 21 -16.85 20.90 3.30
C GLU A 21 -16.95 19.36 3.28
N ILE A 22 -16.71 18.69 4.41
CA ILE A 22 -16.88 17.24 4.54
C ILE A 22 -18.35 16.84 4.34
N SER A 23 -19.28 17.61 4.90
CA SER A 23 -20.73 17.39 4.72
C SER A 23 -21.17 17.60 3.27
N GLN A 24 -20.46 18.44 2.51
CA GLN A 24 -20.66 18.65 1.07
C GLN A 24 -19.95 17.60 0.20
N GLY A 25 -19.27 16.62 0.81
CA GLY A 25 -18.63 15.53 0.09
C GLY A 25 -17.15 15.73 -0.21
N ARG A 26 -16.48 16.72 0.41
CA ARG A 26 -15.01 16.81 0.35
C ARG A 26 -14.41 15.51 0.87
N ARG A 27 -13.52 14.90 0.08
CA ARG A 27 -12.73 13.71 0.41
C ARG A 27 -11.28 13.96 0.03
N GLU A 28 -10.37 13.16 0.58
CA GLU A 28 -8.97 13.20 0.20
C GLU A 28 -8.76 12.79 -1.26
N ILE A 29 -7.60 13.16 -1.80
CA ILE A 29 -7.17 12.74 -3.13
C ILE A 29 -6.52 11.37 -2.98
N ILE A 30 -6.91 10.42 -3.83
CA ILE A 30 -6.33 9.07 -3.85
C ILE A 30 -4.82 9.20 -4.05
N VAL A 31 -4.06 8.61 -3.13
CA VAL A 31 -2.60 8.57 -3.22
C VAL A 31 -2.20 7.68 -4.42
N PRO A 32 -1.35 8.17 -5.35
CA PRO A 32 -0.85 7.36 -6.46
C PRO A 32 -0.23 6.04 -5.98
N ASP A 33 -0.32 5.00 -6.81
CA ASP A 33 0.19 3.65 -6.53
C ASP A 33 -0.50 2.90 -5.37
N THR A 34 -1.56 3.46 -4.79
CA THR A 34 -2.40 2.74 -3.82
C THR A 34 -3.16 1.60 -4.52
N PRO A 35 -3.17 0.36 -3.97
CA PRO A 35 -3.95 -0.73 -4.53
C PRO A 35 -5.44 -0.36 -4.63
N GLU A 36 -6.03 -0.53 -5.82
CA GLU A 36 -7.43 -0.20 -6.09
C GLU A 36 -8.40 -0.86 -5.09
N GLU A 37 -8.12 -2.11 -4.71
CA GLU A 37 -8.93 -2.86 -3.75
C GLU A 37 -8.96 -2.20 -2.37
N TYR A 38 -7.83 -1.59 -1.95
CA TYR A 38 -7.73 -0.85 -0.71
C TYR A 38 -8.45 0.51 -0.82
N VAL A 39 -8.32 1.18 -1.97
CA VAL A 39 -9.07 2.42 -2.28
C VAL A 39 -10.57 2.21 -2.15
N ASN A 40 -11.08 1.12 -2.73
CA ASN A 40 -12.50 0.80 -2.68
C ASN A 40 -12.99 0.58 -1.24
N ILE A 41 -12.19 -0.09 -0.39
CA ILE A 41 -12.56 -0.32 1.02
C ILE A 41 -12.78 1.00 1.75
N TYR A 42 -11.79 1.91 1.77
CA TYR A 42 -11.97 3.15 2.53
C TYR A 42 -12.97 4.09 1.86
N THR A 43 -13.15 3.97 0.53
CA THR A 43 -14.15 4.76 -0.20
C THR A 43 -15.58 4.35 0.15
N GLU A 44 -15.83 3.07 0.39
CA GLU A 44 -17.14 2.59 0.83
C GLU A 44 -17.39 2.89 2.32
N CYS A 45 -16.34 2.87 3.15
CA CYS A 45 -16.45 3.17 4.59
C CYS A 45 -16.95 4.59 4.91
N TRP A 46 -16.69 5.57 4.02
CA TRP A 46 -17.09 6.97 4.22
C TRP A 46 -18.25 7.41 3.33
N ASP A 47 -19.06 6.47 2.83
CA ASP A 47 -20.22 6.77 2.00
C ASP A 47 -21.18 7.73 2.74
N ASN A 48 -21.79 8.64 1.99
CA ASN A 48 -22.70 9.63 2.58
C ASN A 48 -23.97 8.96 3.10
N GLU A 49 -24.40 7.87 2.47
CA GLU A 49 -25.51 7.05 2.93
C GLU A 49 -25.00 6.01 3.95
N PRO A 50 -25.43 6.05 5.22
CA PRO A 50 -24.94 5.13 6.25
C PRO A 50 -25.18 3.65 5.92
N ASP A 51 -26.29 3.35 5.23
CA ASP A 51 -26.67 1.98 4.87
C ASP A 51 -25.75 1.36 3.79
N ASN A 52 -25.01 2.19 3.05
CA ASN A 52 -24.02 1.72 2.07
C ASN A 52 -22.68 1.36 2.71
N ARG A 53 -22.45 1.74 3.98
CA ARG A 53 -21.18 1.50 4.65
C ARG A 53 -21.04 0.03 5.02
N PRO A 54 -19.90 -0.60 4.73
CA PRO A 54 -19.66 -1.99 5.13
C PRO A 54 -19.57 -2.11 6.65
N ASP A 55 -19.99 -3.27 7.17
CA ASP A 55 -19.74 -3.64 8.55
C ASP A 55 -18.24 -3.85 8.79
N MET A 56 -17.80 -3.61 10.04
CA MET A 56 -16.39 -3.76 10.41
C MET A 56 -15.87 -5.18 10.10
N ILE A 57 -16.70 -6.21 10.25
CA ILE A 57 -16.34 -7.59 9.91
C ILE A 57 -16.05 -7.71 8.41
N GLN A 58 -16.90 -7.12 7.57
CA GLN A 58 -16.70 -7.12 6.11
C GLN A 58 -15.42 -6.37 5.71
N VAL A 59 -15.10 -5.27 6.40
CA VAL A 59 -13.87 -4.52 6.18
C VAL A 59 -12.66 -5.37 6.52
N VAL A 60 -12.65 -6.04 7.67
CA VAL A 60 -11.55 -6.93 8.10
C VAL A 60 -11.37 -8.08 7.11
N ASP A 61 -12.45 -8.76 6.73
CA ASP A 61 -12.40 -9.87 5.77
C ASP A 61 -11.81 -9.44 4.42
N ARG A 62 -12.17 -8.25 3.93
CA ARG A 62 -11.64 -7.69 2.68
C ARG A 62 -10.17 -7.32 2.80
N LEU A 63 -9.76 -6.73 3.92
CA LEU A 63 -8.35 -6.41 4.17
C LEU A 63 -7.49 -7.67 4.26
N ASP A 64 -7.97 -8.71 4.94
CA ASP A 64 -7.29 -10.02 5.01
C ASP A 64 -7.17 -10.65 3.62
N SER A 65 -8.19 -10.50 2.77
CA SER A 65 -8.13 -10.94 1.37
C SER A 65 -7.04 -10.22 0.57
N ILE A 66 -6.84 -8.91 0.77
CA ILE A 66 -5.78 -8.15 0.10
C ILE A 66 -4.40 -8.63 0.54
N ILE A 67 -4.21 -8.87 1.83
CA ILE A 67 -2.91 -9.30 2.40
C ILE A 67 -2.55 -10.72 1.94
N THR A 68 -3.55 -11.61 1.88
CA THR A 68 -3.36 -13.03 1.54
C THR A 68 -3.23 -13.31 0.05
N LYS A 69 -3.62 -12.36 -0.81
CA LYS A 69 -3.41 -12.48 -2.26
C LYS A 69 -1.91 -12.51 -2.57
N PRO A 70 -1.40 -13.57 -3.23
CA PRO A 70 -0.02 -13.55 -3.70
C PRO A 70 0.15 -12.38 -4.68
N ASN A 71 1.17 -11.54 -4.45
CA ASN A 71 1.60 -10.51 -5.39
C ASN A 71 2.16 -11.19 -6.65
N ILE A 72 1.30 -11.57 -7.60
CA ILE A 72 1.71 -12.16 -8.88
C ILE A 72 2.42 -11.13 -9.78
N LYS A 73 2.54 -9.86 -9.34
CA LYS A 73 3.20 -8.77 -10.06
C LYS A 73 4.64 -8.50 -9.60
N GLU A 74 5.42 -9.50 -9.21
CA GLU A 74 6.89 -9.45 -9.33
C GLU A 74 7.46 -10.84 -9.67
N ASN A 75 7.04 -11.44 -10.78
CA ASN A 75 7.96 -12.34 -11.49
C ASN A 75 8.96 -11.46 -12.27
N LYS A 76 9.92 -10.86 -11.56
CA LYS A 76 11.20 -10.59 -12.18
C LYS A 76 11.89 -11.94 -12.23
N GLN A 77 11.83 -12.58 -13.40
CA GLN A 77 12.48 -13.84 -13.69
C GLN A 77 13.85 -13.85 -13.00
N MET A 78 14.03 -14.67 -11.96
CA MET A 78 15.37 -14.97 -11.48
C MET A 78 16.07 -15.65 -12.66
N ASN A 79 16.95 -14.90 -13.32
CA ASN A 79 17.76 -15.43 -14.41
C ASN A 79 18.66 -16.50 -13.80
N ILE A 80 18.46 -17.74 -14.27
CA ILE A 80 19.25 -18.94 -13.94
C ILE A 80 20.76 -18.68 -14.13
N ASP A 81 21.10 -17.69 -14.96
CA ASP A 81 22.43 -17.19 -15.27
C ASP A 81 23.20 -16.64 -14.05
N ASP A 82 22.51 -16.14 -13.02
CA ASP A 82 23.16 -15.52 -11.85
C ASP A 82 23.66 -16.57 -10.84
N GLU A 83 22.99 -17.73 -10.76
CA GLU A 83 23.45 -18.86 -9.93
C GLU A 83 24.70 -19.52 -10.53
N ALA A 84 24.74 -19.69 -11.85
CA ALA A 84 25.93 -20.19 -12.55
C ALA A 84 27.12 -19.23 -12.40
N LYS A 85 26.89 -17.91 -12.39
CA LYS A 85 27.93 -16.91 -12.11
C LYS A 85 28.42 -16.98 -10.68
N LEU A 86 27.54 -17.11 -9.67
CA LEU A 86 27.92 -17.27 -8.27
C LEU A 86 28.75 -18.53 -8.03
N GLN A 87 28.39 -19.64 -8.66
CA GLN A 87 29.15 -20.89 -8.59
C GLN A 87 30.52 -20.75 -9.28
N SER A 88 30.59 -20.07 -10.43
CA SER A 88 31.86 -19.78 -11.11
C SER A 88 32.78 -18.87 -10.27
N LEU A 89 32.22 -17.88 -9.58
CA LEU A 89 32.95 -16.94 -8.73
C LEU A 89 33.49 -17.63 -7.46
N ALA A 90 32.70 -18.53 -6.87
CA ALA A 90 33.10 -19.32 -5.72
C ALA A 90 34.25 -20.28 -6.04
N LEU A 91 34.24 -20.90 -7.23
CA LEU A 91 35.32 -21.78 -7.67
C LEU A 91 36.62 -20.99 -7.93
N GLN A 92 36.52 -19.80 -8.54
CA GLN A 92 37.68 -18.93 -8.74
C GLN A 92 38.28 -18.45 -7.42
N ARG A 93 37.45 -18.04 -6.45
CA ARG A 93 37.93 -17.66 -5.10
C ARG A 93 38.63 -18.80 -4.39
N SER A 94 38.18 -20.03 -4.59
CA SER A 94 38.81 -21.23 -3.99
C SER A 94 40.21 -21.50 -4.55
N SER A 95 40.45 -21.22 -5.84
CA SER A 95 41.80 -21.34 -6.43
C SER A 95 42.80 -20.29 -5.96
N VAL A 96 42.33 -19.09 -5.59
CA VAL A 96 43.18 -17.99 -5.11
C VAL A 96 43.75 -18.28 -3.72
N ILE A 97 42.97 -18.96 -2.86
CA ILE A 97 43.38 -19.27 -1.48
C ILE A 97 44.41 -20.41 -1.44
N ALA A 98 44.40 -21.33 -2.42
CA ALA A 98 45.34 -22.45 -2.46
C ALA A 98 46.74 -22.10 -3.00
N SER A 99 46.96 -20.85 -3.43
CA SER A 99 48.24 -20.39 -4.00
C SER A 99 49.00 -19.39 -3.09
N SER A 100 48.56 -19.21 -1.83
CA SER A 100 49.24 -18.39 -0.80
C SER A 100 49.70 -19.26 0.35
#